data_AF-A0A6M0JDZ5-F1
#
_entry.id   AF-A0A6M0JDZ5-F1
#
_cell.length_a   1.000
_cell.length_b   1.000
_cell.length_c   1.000
_cell.angle_alpha   90.00
_cell.angle_beta   90.00
_cell.angle_gamma   90.00
#
_symmetry.space_group_name_H-M   'P 1'
#
loop_
_entity.id
_entity.type
_entity.pdbx_description
1 polymer ?
#
loop_
_entity_poly.entity_id
_entity_poly.type
_entity_poly.pdbx_seq_one_letter_code
_entity_poly.pdbx_strand_id
1 'polypeptide(L)'
;EQLITLDEDRTTLAQAVPEIIKYFVSLAQIPPEYRLFLVDEKKQKIPTSVSTVENAASSAAIAEISTESFDRQLTGANCWRGKSVERVDPDKIRLTLHLDWDENEFIFFEAHHQDLIRSKFKNHLY
;
A
#
# COMPACT_ATOMS: atom_id res chain seq x y z
N GLU A 1 10.38 -22.69 8.56
CA GLU A 1 8.97 -22.61 8.13
C GLU A 1 8.10 -22.91 9.34
N GLN A 2 7.82 -21.90 10.16
CA GLN A 2 6.82 -21.98 11.23
C GLN A 2 5.66 -21.10 10.77
N LEU A 3 4.86 -21.63 9.84
CA LEU A 3 3.75 -20.92 9.23
C LEU A 3 2.46 -21.36 9.97
N ILE A 4 2.01 -20.52 10.89
CA ILE A 4 0.63 -20.41 11.40
C ILE A 4 -0.03 -21.77 11.70
N THR A 5 0.51 -22.53 12.66
CA THR A 5 -0.02 -23.87 13.00
C THR A 5 -1.10 -23.86 14.09
N LEU A 6 -1.35 -22.74 14.79
CA LEU A 6 -2.31 -22.69 15.89
C LEU A 6 -3.54 -21.86 15.52
N ASP A 7 -4.73 -22.37 15.82
CA ASP A 7 -6.00 -21.64 15.63
C ASP A 7 -6.04 -20.32 16.42
N GLU A 8 -5.24 -20.20 17.48
CA GLU A 8 -5.02 -18.97 18.25
C GLU A 8 -4.34 -17.88 17.40
N ASP A 9 -3.33 -18.23 16.60
CA ASP A 9 -2.65 -17.29 15.70
C ASP A 9 -3.60 -16.80 14.60
N ARG A 10 -4.40 -17.73 14.04
CA ARG A 10 -5.44 -17.40 13.06
C ARG A 10 -6.49 -16.46 13.64
N THR A 11 -6.96 -16.75 14.86
CA THR A 11 -7.93 -15.89 15.53
C THR A 11 -7.36 -14.50 15.78
N THR A 12 -6.10 -14.41 16.21
CA THR A 12 -5.41 -13.14 16.46
C THR A 12 -5.26 -12.32 15.17
N LEU A 13 -4.83 -12.95 14.07
CA LEU A 13 -4.68 -12.29 12.78
C LEU A 13 -6.02 -11.80 12.22
N ALA A 14 -7.06 -12.63 12.27
CA ALA A 14 -8.40 -12.25 11.84
C ALA A 14 -8.96 -11.05 12.65
N GLN A 15 -8.67 -11.01 13.95
CA GLN A 15 -9.05 -9.88 14.82
C GLN A 15 -8.25 -8.60 14.52
N ALA A 16 -7.05 -8.71 13.96
CA ALA A 16 -6.23 -7.56 13.59
C ALA A 16 -6.67 -6.92 12.25
N VAL A 17 -7.31 -7.69 11.36
CA VAL A 17 -7.74 -7.22 10.02
C VAL A 17 -8.48 -5.87 10.09
N PRO A 18 -9.52 -5.68 10.91
CA PRO A 18 -10.26 -4.41 10.94
C PRO A 18 -9.38 -3.20 11.30
N GLU A 19 -8.42 -3.36 12.22
CA GLU A 19 -7.54 -2.26 12.65
C GLU A 19 -6.49 -1.93 11.58
N ILE A 20 -5.97 -2.94 10.88
CA ILE A 20 -5.08 -2.76 9.74
C ILE A 20 -5.79 -1.98 8.63
N ILE A 21 -7.03 -2.35 8.30
CA ILE A 21 -7.84 -1.63 7.30
C ILE A 21 -8.10 -0.19 7.72
N LYS A 22 -8.51 0.04 8.97
CA LYS A 22 -8.71 1.40 9.49
C LYS A 22 -7.44 2.23 9.36
N TYR A 23 -6.30 1.65 9.69
CA TYR A 23 -5.01 2.34 9.57
C TYR A 23 -4.71 2.69 8.10
N PHE A 24 -4.85 1.74 7.17
CA PHE A 24 -4.65 2.01 5.73
C PHE A 24 -5.59 3.11 5.21
N VAL A 25 -6.87 3.04 5.54
CA VAL A 25 -7.87 4.03 5.13
C VAL A 25 -7.52 5.40 5.69
N SER A 26 -7.11 5.47 6.96
CA SER A 26 -6.71 6.73 7.59
C SER A 26 -5.54 7.38 6.86
N LEU A 27 -4.54 6.60 6.42
CA LEU A 27 -3.40 7.09 5.64
C LEU A 27 -3.80 7.51 4.23
N ALA A 28 -4.64 6.71 3.55
CA ALA A 28 -5.10 7.00 2.20
C ALA A 28 -6.04 8.21 2.12
N GLN A 29 -6.72 8.55 3.21
CA GLN A 29 -7.65 9.68 3.31
C GLN A 29 -7.02 10.97 3.82
N ILE A 30 -5.71 11.00 4.16
CA ILE A 30 -5.01 12.25 4.50
C ILE A 30 -5.19 13.23 3.33
N PRO A 31 -6.02 14.29 3.46
CA PRO A 31 -6.41 15.09 2.30
C PRO A 31 -5.28 16.03 1.89
N PRO A 32 -4.93 16.16 0.59
CA PRO A 32 -5.18 15.29 -0.57
C PRO A 32 -3.88 14.60 -1.00
N GLU A 33 -3.15 13.97 -0.08
CA GLU A 33 -1.78 13.55 -0.36
C GLU A 33 -1.70 12.26 -1.17
N TYR A 34 -2.71 11.38 -1.07
CA TYR A 34 -2.67 10.06 -1.69
C TYR A 34 -3.77 9.83 -2.73
N ARG A 35 -3.44 9.11 -3.81
CA ARG A 35 -4.41 8.50 -4.73
C ARG A 35 -4.43 7.01 -4.56
N LEU A 36 -5.63 6.45 -4.44
CA LEU A 36 -5.86 5.04 -4.17
C LEU A 36 -6.11 4.25 -5.45
N PHE A 37 -5.50 3.07 -5.53
CA PHE A 37 -5.58 2.15 -6.67
C PHE A 37 -5.79 0.72 -6.22
N LEU A 38 -6.59 -0.03 -6.96
CA LEU A 38 -6.60 -1.49 -6.98
C LEU A 38 -5.54 -1.95 -8.00
N VAL A 39 -4.73 -2.95 -7.64
CA VAL A 39 -3.73 -3.53 -8.54
C VAL A 39 -4.25 -4.89 -9.03
N ASP A 40 -4.44 -5.01 -10.34
CA ASP A 40 -4.86 -6.29 -10.94
C ASP A 40 -3.69 -7.28 -11.11
N GLU A 41 -4.01 -8.50 -11.56
CA GLU A 41 -3.01 -9.56 -11.82
C GLU A 41 -1.94 -9.16 -12.86
N LYS A 42 -2.28 -8.24 -13.77
CA LYS A 42 -1.38 -7.67 -14.77
C LYS A 42 -0.58 -6.48 -14.23
N LYS A 43 -0.69 -6.20 -12.93
CA LYS A 43 -0.08 -5.07 -12.21
C LYS A 43 -0.57 -3.70 -12.70
N GLN A 44 -1.73 -3.64 -13.34
CA GLN A 44 -2.38 -2.40 -13.75
C GLN A 44 -3.07 -1.75 -12.56
N LYS A 45 -3.00 -0.42 -12.51
CA LYS A 45 -3.53 0.38 -11.40
C LYS A 45 -4.86 0.98 -11.79
N ILE A 46 -5.92 0.48 -11.17
CA ILE A 46 -7.30 0.90 -11.41
C ILE A 46 -7.67 1.87 -10.28
N PRO A 47 -8.00 3.15 -10.57
CA PRO A 47 -8.46 4.07 -9.55
C PRO A 47 -9.64 3.49 -8.76
N THR A 48 -9.61 3.60 -7.44
CA THR A 48 -10.64 3.00 -6.58
C THR A 48 -10.98 3.88 -5.39
N SER A 49 -11.99 3.48 -4.62
CA SER A 49 -12.49 4.19 -3.44
C SER A 49 -12.25 3.40 -2.17
N VAL A 50 -12.28 4.11 -1.03
CA VAL A 50 -12.21 3.49 0.30
C VAL A 50 -13.31 2.44 0.51
N SER A 51 -14.52 2.70 -0.01
CA SER A 51 -15.61 1.72 0.06
C SER A 51 -15.28 0.40 -0.64
N THR A 52 -14.49 0.41 -1.71
CA THR A 52 -14.05 -0.83 -2.37
C THR A 52 -13.06 -1.60 -1.50
N VAL A 53 -12.19 -0.90 -0.77
CA VAL A 53 -11.25 -1.51 0.20
C VAL A 53 -12.01 -2.14 1.36
N GLU A 54 -12.96 -1.41 1.95
CA GLU A 54 -13.78 -1.90 3.06
C GLU A 54 -14.62 -3.13 2.66
N ASN A 55 -15.19 -3.12 1.45
CA ASN A 55 -15.93 -4.26 0.92
C ASN A 55 -15.02 -5.48 0.72
N ALA A 56 -13.83 -5.31 0.14
CA ALA A 56 -12.88 -6.39 -0.05
C ALA A 56 -12.35 -6.95 1.29
N ALA A 57 -12.21 -6.08 2.30
CA ALA A 57 -11.77 -6.46 3.63
C ALA A 57 -12.78 -7.33 4.40
N SER A 58 -14.07 -7.25 4.08
CA SER A 58 -15.12 -8.02 4.76
C SER A 58 -14.95 -9.54 4.63
N SER A 59 -14.22 -9.99 3.61
CA SER A 59 -13.90 -11.39 3.33
C SER A 59 -12.43 -11.73 3.56
N ALA A 60 -11.61 -10.82 4.09
CA ALA A 60 -10.18 -11.05 4.28
C ALA A 60 -9.91 -11.88 5.54
N ALA A 61 -9.11 -12.93 5.41
CA ALA A 61 -8.58 -13.72 6.51
C ALA A 61 -7.36 -13.05 7.16
N ILE A 62 -6.50 -12.45 6.34
CA ILE A 62 -5.27 -11.76 6.77
C ILE A 62 -5.18 -10.43 6.03
N ALA A 63 -4.68 -9.41 6.72
CA ALA A 63 -4.36 -8.12 6.12
C ALA A 63 -2.93 -7.74 6.47
N GLU A 64 -2.21 -7.20 5.48
CA GLU A 64 -0.84 -6.73 5.66
C GLU A 64 -0.67 -5.34 5.07
N ILE A 65 0.11 -4.51 5.74
CA ILE A 65 0.48 -3.19 5.24
C ILE A 65 1.99 -3.12 5.08
N SER A 66 2.42 -2.62 3.93
CA SER A 66 3.81 -2.26 3.68
C SER A 66 3.89 -0.84 3.12
N THR A 67 5.00 -0.17 3.43
CA THR A 67 5.25 1.21 2.99
C THR A 67 6.57 1.28 2.23
N GLU A 68 6.58 2.05 1.14
CA GLU A 68 7.78 2.34 0.35
C GLU A 68 7.98 3.85 0.31
N SER A 69 9.19 4.31 0.66
CA SER A 69 9.60 5.71 0.54
C SER A 69 10.72 5.82 -0.51
N PHE A 70 10.50 6.62 -1.55
CA PHE A 70 11.48 6.89 -2.61
C PHE A 70 12.29 8.12 -2.25
N ASP A 71 13.31 7.89 -1.43
CA ASP A 71 14.09 8.96 -0.81
C ASP A 71 15.14 9.56 -1.77
N ARG A 72 14.78 10.19 -2.91
CA ARG A 72 15.78 10.71 -3.87
C ARG A 72 15.37 11.95 -4.66
N GLN A 73 16.00 13.10 -4.38
CA GLN A 73 16.12 14.20 -5.34
C GLN A 73 17.33 14.00 -6.26
N LEU A 74 17.10 14.05 -7.58
CA LEU A 74 18.18 14.13 -8.56
C LEU A 74 18.62 15.61 -8.65
N THR A 75 19.82 15.94 -8.20
CA THR A 75 20.43 17.25 -8.51
C THR A 75 21.20 17.14 -9.83
N GLY A 76 21.24 18.23 -10.60
CA GLY A 76 21.66 18.28 -12.01
C GLY A 76 23.10 17.90 -12.35
N ALA A 77 23.83 17.24 -11.44
CA ALA A 77 25.24 16.89 -11.60
C ALA A 77 25.54 15.37 -11.54
N ASN A 78 24.53 14.49 -11.62
CA ASN A 78 24.72 13.02 -11.60
C ASN A 78 25.61 12.50 -10.43
N CYS A 79 25.59 13.18 -9.28
CA CYS A 79 26.31 12.73 -8.09
C CYS A 79 25.35 12.59 -6.91
N TRP A 80 25.23 11.36 -6.41
CA TRP A 80 24.41 11.00 -5.24
C TRP A 80 25.06 11.53 -3.96
N ARG A 81 24.65 12.71 -3.46
CA ARG A 81 24.90 13.15 -2.08
C ARG A 81 23.78 14.04 -1.56
N GLY A 82 23.26 13.73 -0.38
CA GLY A 82 22.34 14.59 0.37
C GLY A 82 21.62 13.82 1.48
N LYS A 83 21.51 14.42 2.67
CA LYS A 83 20.96 13.83 3.89
C LYS A 83 19.50 13.39 3.70
N SER A 84 19.12 12.29 4.39
CA SER A 84 17.72 11.88 4.59
C SER A 84 16.91 13.12 4.98
N VAL A 85 16.05 13.56 4.07
CA VAL A 85 15.01 14.51 4.41
C VAL A 85 13.94 13.60 4.96
N GLU A 86 13.72 13.62 6.26
CA GLU A 86 12.66 12.85 6.92
C GLU A 86 11.33 13.20 6.25
N ARG A 87 10.94 12.44 5.23
CA ARG A 87 9.57 12.44 4.76
C ARG A 87 8.77 11.74 5.85
N VAL A 88 7.90 12.50 6.50
CA VAL A 88 6.99 12.01 7.54
C VAL A 88 6.06 10.94 6.95
N ASP A 89 5.72 11.07 5.66
CA ASP A 89 4.75 10.21 4.98
C ASP A 89 5.38 9.38 3.84
N PRO A 90 5.02 8.09 3.73
CA PRO A 90 5.62 7.17 2.76
C PRO A 90 5.09 7.37 1.34
N ASP A 91 5.97 7.50 0.36
CA ASP A 91 5.59 7.72 -1.05
C ASP A 91 4.55 6.73 -1.60
N LYS A 92 4.60 5.47 -1.16
CA LYS A 92 3.54 4.49 -1.41
C LYS A 92 3.21 3.73 -0.15
N ILE A 93 1.94 3.45 0.01
CA ILE A 93 1.40 2.54 1.00
C ILE A 93 0.71 1.43 0.25
N ARG A 94 0.91 0.20 0.68
CA ARG A 94 0.38 -1.00 0.06
C ARG A 94 -0.37 -1.80 1.11
N LEU A 95 -1.57 -2.22 0.73
CA LEU A 95 -2.41 -3.10 1.51
C LEU A 95 -2.60 -4.40 0.72
N THR A 96 -2.21 -5.51 1.34
CA THR A 96 -2.47 -6.86 0.83
C THR A 96 -3.54 -7.49 1.70
N LEU A 97 -4.60 -8.00 1.07
CA LEU A 97 -5.66 -8.75 1.73
C LEU A 97 -5.60 -10.18 1.23
N HIS A 98 -5.37 -11.13 2.13
CA HIS A 98 -5.47 -12.55 1.82
C HIS A 98 -6.89 -13.00 2.15
N LEU A 99 -7.57 -13.61 1.18
CA LEU A 99 -8.95 -14.09 1.29
C LEU A 99 -9.00 -15.50 1.89
N ASP A 100 -7.88 -16.22 1.86
CA ASP A 100 -7.70 -17.53 2.48
C ASP A 100 -6.49 -17.55 3.45
N TRP A 101 -6.49 -18.54 4.34
CA TRP A 101 -5.39 -18.75 5.29
C TRP A 101 -4.13 -19.33 4.64
N ASP A 102 -4.30 -19.95 3.47
CA ASP A 102 -3.20 -20.51 2.69
C ASP A 102 -2.54 -19.45 1.79
N GLU A 103 -3.01 -18.19 1.85
CA GLU A 103 -2.49 -17.02 1.16
C GLU A 103 -2.47 -17.12 -0.39
N ASN A 104 -3.23 -18.06 -0.96
CA ASN A 104 -3.28 -18.28 -2.41
C ASN A 104 -4.20 -17.27 -3.11
N GLU A 105 -5.22 -16.79 -2.41
CA GLU A 105 -6.16 -15.82 -2.95
C GLU A 105 -5.95 -14.47 -2.26
N PHE A 106 -5.57 -13.44 -3.02
CA PHE A 106 -5.28 -12.13 -2.45
C PHE A 106 -5.73 -10.97 -3.35
N ILE A 107 -6.04 -9.85 -2.70
CA ILE A 107 -6.38 -8.57 -3.32
C ILE A 107 -5.35 -7.53 -2.87
N PHE A 108 -4.96 -6.66 -3.80
CA PHE A 108 -3.89 -5.71 -3.57
C PHE A 108 -4.31 -4.27 -3.86
N PHE A 109 -4.09 -3.40 -2.89
CA PHE A 109 -4.33 -1.98 -3.01
C PHE A 109 -3.04 -1.19 -2.82
N GLU A 110 -2.92 -0.09 -3.55
CA GLU A 110 -1.82 0.86 -3.40
C GLU A 110 -2.38 2.28 -3.25
N ALA A 111 -1.93 3.00 -2.23
CA ALA A 111 -2.11 4.44 -2.10
C ALA A 111 -0.78 5.12 -2.46
N HIS A 112 -0.80 6.04 -3.43
CA HIS A 112 0.40 6.74 -3.91
C HIS A 112 0.35 8.21 -3.59
N HIS A 113 1.44 8.73 -3.05
CA HIS A 113 1.59 10.14 -2.83
C HIS A 113 1.50 10.91 -4.16
N GLN A 114 0.81 12.06 -4.19
CA GLN A 114 0.57 12.83 -5.42
C GLN A 114 1.87 13.25 -6.12
N ASP A 115 2.94 13.47 -5.36
CA ASP A 115 4.26 13.84 -5.90
C ASP A 115 4.87 12.74 -6.79
N LEU A 116 4.68 11.45 -6.44
CA LEU A 116 5.14 10.34 -7.27
C LEU A 116 4.43 10.30 -8.63
N ILE A 117 3.14 10.64 -8.63
CA ILE A 117 2.32 10.65 -9.85
C ILE A 117 2.85 11.74 -10.78
N ARG A 118 3.12 12.94 -10.26
CA ARG A 118 3.73 14.04 -11.03
C ARG A 118 5.10 13.68 -11.63
N SER A 119 5.93 12.91 -10.92
CA SER A 119 7.24 12.52 -11.43
C SER A 119 7.16 11.55 -12.61
N LYS A 120 6.17 10.64 -12.65
CA LYS A 120 6.04 9.68 -13.77
C LYS A 120 5.52 10.31 -15.06
N PHE A 121 4.71 11.37 -14.99
CA PHE A 121 4.18 12.05 -16.18
C PHE A 121 5.19 13.00 -16.86
N LYS A 122 6.31 13.34 -16.22
CA LYS A 122 7.37 14.15 -16.87
C LYS A 122 8.30 13.36 -17.80
N ASN A 123 8.32 12.02 -17.71
CA ASN A 123 9.22 11.17 -18.52
C ASN A 123 8.60 10.69 -19.85
N HIS A 124 7.53 11.32 -20.35
CA HIS A 124 6.90 10.98 -21.65
C HIS A 124 6.82 12.17 -22.62
N LEU A 125 7.64 13.21 -22.40
CA LEU A 125 7.80 14.34 -23.31
C LEU A 125 9.28 14.57 -23.59
N TYR A 126 9.90 13.67 -24.35
CA TYR A 126 11.09 13.92 -25.18
C TYR A 126 11.09 12.95 -26.35
#